data_AF-A0A955U122-F1
#
_entry.id   AF-A0A955U122-F1
#
_cell.length_a   1.000
_cell.length_b   1.000
_cell.length_c   1.000
_cell.angle_alpha   90.00
_cell.angle_beta   90.00
_cell.angle_gamma   90.00
#
_symmetry.space_group_name_H-M   'P 1'
#
loop_
_entity.id
_entity.type
_entity.pdbx_description
1 polymer ?
#
loop_
_entity_poly.entity_id
_entity_poly.type
_entity_poly.pdbx_seq_one_letter_code
_entity_poly.pdbx_strand_id
1 'polypeptide(L)'
;MIRALGFSENSFDPKDPGRLCRGRERWIEPYELDEPLSDIVRIVISGALFTDDSAADARRGLTWSGVTLPELVEALFPRRKLLAFMEDGHPADIPEAAEGVEAYEGYRAGGRQELGLVRWHLHLKNAAAIGTLASGPVEERVRGFVVLDAKVDEEQVLDKVFQLVGFSTMDSPPARFQPAALPEVLSLVDAVILLHRDKHGPAVAIYARKGIDGLDRRLEKLCAAASARPVDEAEAPVDPNVLLVPFAIPPMLARWDRALAELRESWPGPGDFPVPVGQREPERRGRRRWRRSGPEDDAPIPPAAEEEPVVAEGSEE
;
A
#
# COMPACT_ATOMS: atom_id res chain seq x y z
N MET A 1 0.51 16.44 -18.67
CA MET A 1 1.04 15.49 -17.65
C MET A 1 0.74 14.07 -18.10
N ILE A 2 1.62 13.11 -17.81
CA ILE A 2 1.46 11.69 -18.16
C ILE A 2 0.88 10.94 -16.97
N ARG A 3 -0.17 10.15 -17.21
CA ARG A 3 -0.72 9.19 -16.24
C ARG A 3 -0.08 7.82 -16.49
N ALA A 4 0.24 7.12 -15.41
CA ALA A 4 0.78 5.77 -15.50
C ALA A 4 0.20 4.84 -14.44
N LEU A 5 0.01 3.58 -14.81
CA LEU A 5 -0.32 2.47 -13.91
C LEU A 5 0.91 1.58 -13.79
N GLY A 6 1.49 1.53 -12.60
CA GLY A 6 2.65 0.70 -12.28
C GLY A 6 2.22 -0.60 -11.66
N PHE A 7 2.82 -1.73 -12.06
CA PHE A 7 2.57 -3.03 -11.41
C PHE A 7 3.84 -3.86 -11.27
N SER A 8 3.85 -4.77 -10.30
CA SER A 8 4.86 -5.82 -10.14
C SER A 8 4.19 -7.12 -9.70
N GLU A 9 4.69 -8.27 -10.13
CA GLU A 9 4.30 -9.59 -9.63
C GLU A 9 5.54 -10.30 -9.07
N ASN A 10 5.49 -10.71 -7.80
CA ASN A 10 6.61 -11.30 -7.10
C ASN A 10 6.16 -12.42 -6.16
N SER A 11 7.06 -13.31 -5.76
CA SER A 11 6.82 -14.19 -4.62
C SER A 11 6.72 -13.39 -3.32
N PHE A 12 5.97 -13.92 -2.36
CA PHE A 12 5.78 -13.34 -1.04
C PHE A 12 6.00 -14.40 0.04
N ASP A 13 6.89 -14.08 0.98
CA ASP A 13 7.12 -14.90 2.17
C ASP A 13 6.52 -14.18 3.39
N PRO A 14 5.48 -14.74 4.04
CA PRO A 14 4.95 -14.19 5.28
C PRO A 14 5.95 -14.02 6.42
N LYS A 15 7.04 -14.81 6.46
CA LYS A 15 8.11 -14.71 7.47
C LYS A 15 9.06 -13.55 7.17
N ASP A 16 9.25 -13.23 5.90
CA ASP A 16 10.00 -12.06 5.43
C ASP A 16 9.16 -11.26 4.42
N PRO A 17 8.13 -10.55 4.89
CA PRO A 17 7.17 -9.87 4.01
C PRO A 17 7.77 -8.63 3.32
N GLY A 18 9.02 -8.29 3.68
CA GLY A 18 9.73 -7.12 3.23
C GLY A 18 9.11 -5.81 3.70
N ARG A 19 9.32 -4.74 2.92
CA ARG A 19 8.75 -3.41 3.21
C ARG A 19 7.49 -3.18 2.38
N LEU A 20 6.54 -2.41 2.90
CA LEU A 20 5.40 -1.88 2.14
C LEU A 20 5.78 -0.55 1.47
N CYS A 21 5.69 0.56 2.21
CA CYS A 21 6.15 1.87 1.74
C CYS A 21 7.03 2.55 2.79
N ARG A 22 8.13 3.15 2.33
CA ARG A 22 9.12 3.79 3.22
C ARG A 22 8.48 4.91 4.04
N GLY A 23 8.38 4.69 5.36
CA GLY A 23 7.88 5.69 6.30
C GLY A 23 6.38 5.97 6.23
N ARG A 24 5.58 5.11 5.56
CA ARG A 24 4.13 5.28 5.42
C ARG A 24 3.30 4.15 6.00
N GLU A 25 3.80 2.92 5.89
CA GLU A 25 3.12 1.73 6.38
C GLU A 25 4.13 0.58 6.57
N ARG A 26 3.88 -0.28 7.55
CA ARG A 26 4.67 -1.50 7.81
C ARG A 26 3.73 -2.70 8.00
N TRP A 27 4.31 -3.89 7.93
CA TRP A 27 3.66 -5.09 8.41
C TRP A 27 3.68 -5.10 9.94
N ILE A 28 2.68 -5.75 10.55
CA ILE A 28 2.79 -6.17 11.94
C ILE A 28 3.90 -7.22 12.01
N GLU A 29 4.68 -7.21 13.08
CA GLU A 29 5.75 -8.20 13.26
C GLU A 29 5.17 -9.62 13.17
N PRO A 30 5.71 -10.48 12.29
CA PRO A 30 5.18 -11.82 12.12
C PRO A 30 5.45 -12.64 13.38
N TYR A 31 4.45 -13.41 13.81
CA TYR A 31 4.67 -14.47 14.79
C TYR A 31 5.35 -15.68 14.14
N GLU A 32 5.99 -16.52 14.95
CA GLU A 32 6.61 -17.74 14.46
C GLU A 32 5.55 -18.70 13.91
N LEU A 33 5.84 -19.26 12.75
CA LEU A 33 4.98 -20.23 12.07
C LEU A 33 5.68 -21.59 12.07
N ASP A 34 5.02 -22.57 12.69
CA ASP A 34 5.53 -23.93 12.86
C ASP A 34 5.59 -24.71 11.53
N GLU A 35 4.70 -24.39 10.59
CA GLU A 35 4.58 -25.11 9.32
C GLU A 35 5.25 -24.40 8.14
N PRO A 36 5.76 -25.16 7.15
CA PRO A 36 6.24 -24.59 5.90
C PRO A 36 5.09 -23.92 5.15
N LEU A 37 5.33 -22.68 4.73
CA LEU A 37 4.30 -21.86 4.10
C LEU A 37 4.16 -22.24 2.63
N SER A 38 2.91 -22.31 2.18
CA SER A 38 2.60 -22.42 0.76
C SER A 38 3.08 -21.17 0.01
N ASP A 39 3.52 -21.36 -1.23
CA ASP A 39 3.90 -20.24 -2.10
C ASP A 39 2.74 -19.24 -2.26
N ILE A 40 3.03 -17.97 -1.96
CA ILE A 40 2.11 -16.85 -2.17
C ILE A 40 2.70 -15.96 -3.26
N VAL A 41 1.86 -15.62 -4.24
CA VAL A 41 2.14 -14.59 -5.23
C VAL A 41 1.56 -13.27 -4.73
N ARG A 42 2.37 -12.22 -4.81
CA ARG A 42 1.97 -10.84 -4.51
C ARG A 42 2.08 -9.99 -5.76
N ILE A 43 0.95 -9.44 -6.18
CA ILE A 43 0.85 -8.42 -7.23
C ILE A 43 0.64 -7.07 -6.54
N VAL A 44 1.48 -6.08 -6.83
CA VAL A 44 1.33 -4.72 -6.28
C VAL A 44 1.11 -3.74 -7.41
N ILE A 45 0.06 -2.93 -7.30
CA ILE A 45 -0.39 -1.99 -8.32
C ILE A 45 -0.52 -0.60 -7.68
N SER A 46 0.09 0.40 -8.31
CA SER A 46 -0.03 1.80 -7.92
C SER A 46 -0.06 2.69 -9.16
N GLY A 47 -0.40 3.96 -8.98
CA GLY A 47 -0.45 4.95 -10.05
C GLY A 47 0.63 6.01 -9.92
N ALA A 48 0.87 6.74 -11.01
CA ALA A 48 1.57 8.01 -10.94
C ALA A 48 1.10 9.03 -11.99
N LEU A 49 1.28 10.30 -11.66
CA LEU A 49 1.10 11.45 -12.55
C LEU A 49 2.38 12.29 -12.50
N PHE A 50 3.04 12.50 -13.64
CA PHE A 50 4.31 13.22 -13.76
C PHE A 50 4.41 13.98 -15.08
N THR A 51 5.41 14.85 -15.22
CA THR A 51 5.61 15.64 -16.44
C THR A 51 6.56 15.00 -17.45
N ASP A 52 7.57 14.26 -16.99
CA ASP A 52 8.62 13.67 -17.83
C ASP A 52 9.21 12.37 -17.23
N ASP A 53 10.18 11.77 -17.91
CA ASP A 53 10.81 10.51 -17.51
C ASP A 53 11.75 10.61 -16.29
N SER A 54 12.02 11.81 -15.79
CA SER A 54 12.72 12.00 -14.51
C SER A 54 11.81 11.69 -13.32
N ALA A 55 10.49 11.75 -13.51
CA ALA A 55 9.46 11.54 -12.50
C ALA A 55 9.72 12.30 -11.18
N ALA A 56 10.43 13.44 -11.23
CA ALA A 56 10.83 14.20 -10.05
C ALA A 56 9.63 14.81 -9.33
N ASP A 57 8.61 15.21 -10.10
CA ASP A 57 7.35 15.80 -9.66
C ASP A 57 6.23 14.75 -9.44
N ALA A 58 6.54 13.46 -9.53
CA ALA A 58 5.54 12.41 -9.57
C ALA A 58 4.64 12.41 -8.32
N ARG A 59 3.34 12.60 -8.55
CA ARG A 59 2.28 12.23 -7.59
C ARG A 59 2.05 10.74 -7.73
N ARG A 60 1.94 10.01 -6.62
CA ARG A 60 2.01 8.54 -6.58
C ARG A 60 0.87 7.96 -5.76
N GLY A 61 0.28 6.89 -6.24
CA GLY A 61 -0.93 6.27 -5.73
C GLY A 61 -1.92 6.02 -6.87
N LEU A 62 -2.77 5.01 -6.72
CA LEU A 62 -3.73 4.55 -7.74
C LEU A 62 -4.60 5.70 -8.26
N THR A 63 -5.02 6.62 -7.40
CA THR A 63 -5.80 7.82 -7.76
C THR A 63 -5.12 8.70 -8.82
N TRP A 64 -3.79 8.63 -8.96
CA TRP A 64 -3.02 9.39 -9.95
C TRP A 64 -2.83 8.65 -11.28
N SER A 65 -3.25 7.39 -11.40
CA SER A 65 -3.13 6.59 -12.63
C SER A 65 -4.19 6.89 -13.68
N GLY A 66 -5.29 7.54 -13.32
CA GLY A 66 -6.49 7.59 -14.17
C GLY A 66 -7.29 6.30 -14.23
N VAL A 67 -7.00 5.32 -13.37
CA VAL A 67 -7.77 4.09 -13.16
C VAL A 67 -8.36 4.12 -11.75
N THR A 68 -9.63 3.73 -11.63
CA THR A 68 -10.30 3.62 -10.33
C THR A 68 -10.16 2.22 -9.74
N LEU A 69 -10.31 2.09 -8.41
CA LEU A 69 -10.28 0.79 -7.74
C LEU A 69 -11.36 -0.19 -8.25
N PRO A 70 -12.64 0.21 -8.44
CA PRO A 70 -13.65 -0.67 -9.05
C PRO A 70 -13.24 -1.20 -10.42
N GLU A 71 -12.69 -0.35 -11.29
CA GLU A 71 -12.24 -0.75 -12.63
C GLU A 71 -11.09 -1.74 -12.58
N LEU A 72 -10.13 -1.50 -11.69
CA LEU A 72 -9.00 -2.41 -11.47
C LEU A 72 -9.47 -3.78 -10.99
N VAL A 73 -10.34 -3.81 -9.97
CA VAL A 73 -10.83 -5.08 -9.41
C VAL A 73 -11.69 -5.81 -10.44
N GLU A 74 -12.54 -5.13 -11.22
CA GLU A 74 -13.33 -5.77 -12.29
C GLU A 74 -12.46 -6.33 -13.40
N ALA A 75 -11.37 -5.66 -13.79
CA ALA A 75 -10.46 -6.14 -14.82
C ALA A 75 -9.73 -7.43 -14.39
N LEU A 76 -9.37 -7.53 -13.12
CA LEU A 76 -8.62 -8.66 -12.56
C LEU A 76 -9.53 -9.81 -12.12
N PHE A 77 -10.69 -9.49 -11.55
CA PHE A 77 -11.64 -10.44 -10.97
C PHE A 77 -13.05 -10.22 -11.51
N PRO A 78 -13.27 -10.39 -12.84
CA PRO A 78 -14.53 -10.04 -13.47
C PRO A 78 -15.68 -10.87 -12.89
N ARG A 79 -16.77 -10.18 -12.52
CA ARG A 79 -18.01 -10.80 -11.99
C ARG A 79 -17.82 -11.65 -10.72
N ARG A 80 -16.71 -11.50 -10.01
CA ARG A 80 -16.49 -12.20 -8.74
C ARG A 80 -17.24 -11.51 -7.62
N LYS A 81 -17.76 -12.31 -6.68
CA LYS A 81 -18.25 -11.79 -5.40
C LYS A 81 -17.07 -11.37 -4.55
N LEU A 82 -17.23 -10.29 -3.81
CA LEU A 82 -16.21 -9.79 -2.90
C LEU A 82 -16.82 -9.65 -1.51
N LEU A 83 -15.99 -9.81 -0.50
CA LEU A 83 -16.31 -9.43 0.86
C LEU A 83 -15.33 -8.31 1.25
N ALA A 84 -15.88 -7.10 1.42
CA ALA A 84 -15.12 -5.97 1.94
C ALA A 84 -15.04 -6.09 3.47
N PHE A 85 -13.91 -5.68 4.04
CA PHE A 85 -13.72 -5.70 5.49
C PHE A 85 -13.00 -4.44 5.96
N MET A 86 -13.33 -4.03 7.18
CA MET A 86 -12.71 -2.89 7.85
C MET A 86 -12.24 -3.27 9.24
N GLU A 87 -10.94 -3.09 9.43
CA GLU A 87 -10.21 -2.89 10.69
C GLU A 87 -10.38 -1.45 11.21
N ASP A 88 -10.47 -1.19 12.51
CA ASP A 88 -10.15 0.11 13.10
C ASP A 88 -10.87 1.33 12.47
N GLY A 89 -12.11 1.12 12.00
CA GLY A 89 -12.93 2.12 11.34
C GLY A 89 -13.45 3.19 12.27
N HIS A 90 -13.79 4.34 11.71
CA HIS A 90 -14.51 5.36 12.45
C HIS A 90 -16.02 5.05 12.44
N PRO A 91 -16.74 5.15 13.57
CA PRO A 91 -18.17 4.81 13.64
C PRO A 91 -19.07 5.56 12.64
N ALA A 92 -18.68 6.77 12.23
CA ALA A 92 -19.43 7.55 11.24
C ALA A 92 -19.26 7.07 9.78
N ASP A 93 -18.32 6.16 9.53
CA ASP A 93 -17.99 5.68 8.18
C ASP A 93 -18.52 4.26 7.90
N ILE A 94 -19.34 3.69 8.80
CA ILE A 94 -19.94 2.35 8.63
C ILE A 94 -20.95 2.41 7.47
N PRO A 95 -20.81 1.56 6.44
CA PRO A 95 -21.82 1.44 5.40
C PRO A 95 -23.17 0.97 5.96
N GLU A 96 -24.28 1.51 5.44
CA GLU A 96 -25.63 1.14 5.89
C GLU A 96 -25.92 -0.37 5.79
N ALA A 97 -25.37 -1.02 4.75
CA ALA A 97 -25.54 -2.45 4.51
C ALA A 97 -24.50 -3.33 5.23
N ALA A 98 -23.63 -2.75 6.08
CA ALA A 98 -22.58 -3.51 6.74
C ALA A 98 -23.14 -4.54 7.73
N GLU A 99 -22.43 -5.66 7.83
CA GLU A 99 -22.74 -6.80 8.67
C GLU A 99 -21.61 -7.01 9.69
N GLY A 100 -21.89 -7.77 10.76
CA GLY A 100 -20.92 -8.06 11.83
C GLY A 100 -20.28 -6.81 12.44
N VAL A 101 -21.07 -5.75 12.62
CA VAL A 101 -20.59 -4.48 13.17
C VAL A 101 -20.30 -4.67 14.66
N GLU A 102 -19.06 -4.46 15.04
CA GLU A 102 -18.63 -4.48 16.44
C GLU A 102 -17.88 -3.19 16.77
N ALA A 103 -18.31 -2.52 17.83
CA ALA A 103 -17.67 -1.34 18.36
C ALA A 103 -16.81 -1.70 19.56
N TYR A 104 -15.61 -1.15 19.63
CA TYR A 104 -14.66 -1.37 20.70
C TYR A 104 -13.79 -0.13 20.90
N GLU A 105 -13.08 -0.09 22.03
CA GLU A 105 -12.19 1.01 22.37
C GLU A 105 -10.75 0.66 21.98
N GLY A 106 -10.02 1.64 21.42
CA GLY A 106 -8.63 1.47 21.07
C GLY A 106 -7.88 2.79 20.96
N TYR A 107 -6.58 2.69 20.75
CA TYR A 107 -5.70 3.86 20.60
C TYR A 107 -5.23 3.97 19.14
N ARG A 108 -5.25 5.16 18.56
CA ARG A 108 -4.58 5.36 17.25
C ARG A 108 -3.06 5.45 17.44
N ALA A 109 -2.31 5.11 16.39
CA ALA A 109 -0.86 5.24 16.32
C ALA A 109 -0.36 6.58 16.89
N GLY A 110 0.34 6.54 18.03
CA GLY A 110 0.91 7.72 18.70
C GLY A 110 -0.09 8.61 19.45
N GLY A 111 -1.36 8.19 19.54
CA GLY A 111 -2.42 8.88 20.28
C GLY A 111 -2.43 8.48 21.76
N ARG A 112 -2.65 9.45 22.64
CA ARG A 112 -2.85 9.23 24.09
C ARG A 112 -4.33 9.12 24.48
N GLN A 113 -5.23 9.29 23.53
CA GLN A 113 -6.67 9.28 23.75
C GLN A 113 -7.26 7.99 23.18
N GLU A 114 -8.13 7.40 23.99
CA GLU A 114 -9.01 6.32 23.60
C GLU A 114 -10.01 6.82 22.57
N LEU A 115 -10.25 6.02 21.54
CA LEU A 115 -11.15 6.30 20.44
C LEU A 115 -12.10 5.12 20.28
N GLY A 116 -13.36 5.43 20.00
CA GLY A 116 -14.31 4.43 19.52
C GLY A 116 -13.90 3.98 18.12
N LEU A 117 -13.59 2.70 17.99
CA LEU A 117 -13.28 2.03 16.74
C LEU A 117 -14.38 1.04 16.40
N VAL A 118 -14.51 0.72 15.12
CA VAL A 118 -15.46 -0.28 14.65
C VAL A 118 -14.80 -1.22 13.66
N ARG A 119 -15.17 -2.50 13.77
CA ARG A 119 -14.96 -3.48 12.71
C ARG A 119 -16.28 -3.85 12.08
N TRP A 120 -16.23 -4.17 10.79
CA TRP A 120 -17.41 -4.60 10.03
C TRP A 120 -16.98 -5.32 8.76
N HIS A 121 -17.92 -6.03 8.14
CA HIS A 121 -17.76 -6.60 6.81
C HIS A 121 -18.98 -6.31 5.92
N LEU A 122 -18.81 -6.41 4.61
CA LEU A 122 -19.88 -6.15 3.64
C LEU A 122 -19.75 -7.03 2.41
N HIS A 123 -20.83 -7.73 2.06
CA HIS A 123 -20.93 -8.49 0.83
C HIS A 123 -21.15 -7.60 -0.39
N LEU A 124 -20.26 -7.72 -1.37
CA LEU A 124 -20.35 -7.03 -2.65
C LEU A 124 -20.62 -8.04 -3.76
N LYS A 125 -21.68 -7.80 -4.54
CA LYS A 125 -22.05 -8.68 -5.67
C LYS A 125 -20.98 -8.72 -6.76
N ASN A 126 -20.25 -7.62 -6.94
CA ASN A 126 -19.18 -7.45 -7.92
C ASN A 126 -18.35 -6.19 -7.60
N ALA A 127 -17.31 -5.94 -8.39
CA ALA A 127 -16.42 -4.79 -8.22
C ALA A 127 -17.12 -3.44 -8.42
N ALA A 128 -18.19 -3.37 -9.23
CA ALA A 128 -18.95 -2.12 -9.41
C ALA A 128 -19.57 -1.63 -8.08
N ALA A 129 -19.91 -2.56 -7.18
CA ALA A 129 -20.41 -2.22 -5.85
C ALA A 129 -19.35 -1.60 -4.92
N ILE A 130 -18.05 -1.68 -5.24
CA ILE A 130 -17.00 -0.96 -4.48
C ILE A 130 -17.24 0.56 -4.53
N GLY A 131 -17.81 1.08 -5.61
CA GLY A 131 -18.13 2.50 -5.74
C GLY A 131 -19.12 3.01 -4.68
N THR A 132 -19.95 2.14 -4.09
CA THR A 132 -20.90 2.54 -3.03
C THR A 132 -20.22 2.78 -1.69
N LEU A 133 -18.97 2.32 -1.53
CA LEU A 133 -18.15 2.56 -0.34
C LEU A 133 -17.42 3.92 -0.39
N ALA A 134 -17.44 4.60 -1.55
CA ALA A 134 -16.47 5.63 -1.92
C ALA A 134 -16.99 7.09 -1.81
N SER A 135 -17.79 7.45 -0.80
CA SER A 135 -18.08 8.88 -0.53
C SER A 135 -16.87 9.67 0.03
N GLY A 136 -15.69 9.05 0.09
CA GLY A 136 -14.40 9.61 0.46
C GLY A 136 -13.24 8.68 0.02
N PRO A 137 -12.00 8.90 0.51
CA PRO A 137 -10.88 8.01 0.22
C PRO A 137 -11.17 6.58 0.70
N VAL A 138 -11.23 5.62 -0.23
CA VAL A 138 -11.66 4.25 0.06
C VAL A 138 -10.73 3.56 1.06
N GLU A 139 -9.42 3.86 1.01
CA GLU A 139 -8.41 3.30 1.92
C GLU A 139 -8.56 3.73 3.38
N GLU A 140 -9.36 4.76 3.66
CA GLU A 140 -9.69 5.18 5.02
C GLU A 140 -10.93 4.46 5.56
N ARG A 141 -11.75 3.89 4.66
CA ARG A 141 -13.04 3.27 4.97
C ARG A 141 -13.02 1.76 4.84
N VAL A 142 -12.06 1.21 4.11
CA VAL A 142 -11.94 -0.22 3.84
C VAL A 142 -10.47 -0.61 3.97
N ARG A 143 -10.18 -1.73 4.63
CA ARG A 143 -8.81 -2.27 4.72
C ARG A 143 -8.50 -3.16 3.53
N GLY A 144 -9.48 -3.89 3.03
CA GLY A 144 -9.32 -4.74 1.88
C GLY A 144 -10.60 -5.45 1.45
N PHE A 145 -10.41 -6.37 0.53
CA PHE A 145 -11.45 -7.25 0.00
C PHE A 145 -10.90 -8.66 -0.06
N VAL A 146 -11.76 -9.66 0.12
CA VAL A 146 -11.44 -11.03 -0.28
C VAL A 146 -12.30 -11.42 -1.49
N VAL A 147 -11.69 -12.16 -2.42
CA VAL A 147 -12.34 -12.67 -3.62
C VAL A 147 -12.89 -14.06 -3.31
N LEU A 148 -14.21 -14.14 -3.14
CA LEU A 148 -14.88 -15.36 -2.71
C LEU A 148 -15.13 -16.32 -3.86
N ASP A 149 -15.01 -17.62 -3.61
CA ASP A 149 -15.61 -18.67 -4.45
C ASP A 149 -17.05 -18.97 -4.02
N ALA A 150 -17.82 -19.66 -4.86
CA ALA A 150 -19.24 -19.92 -4.67
C ALA A 150 -19.57 -20.81 -3.45
N LYS A 151 -18.58 -21.49 -2.87
CA LYS A 151 -18.74 -22.45 -1.76
C LYS A 151 -17.67 -22.23 -0.70
N VAL A 152 -17.79 -21.14 0.05
CA VAL A 152 -16.91 -20.85 1.18
C VAL A 152 -17.71 -20.87 2.48
N ASP A 153 -17.07 -21.31 3.55
CA ASP A 153 -17.59 -21.11 4.90
C ASP A 153 -17.31 -19.66 5.30
N GLU A 154 -18.34 -18.81 5.23
CA GLU A 154 -18.21 -17.37 5.46
C GLU A 154 -17.78 -17.03 6.89
N GLU A 155 -18.24 -17.80 7.89
CA GLU A 155 -17.85 -17.61 9.29
C GLU A 155 -16.34 -17.87 9.45
N GLN A 156 -15.84 -18.95 8.85
CA GLN A 156 -14.42 -19.27 8.86
C GLN A 156 -13.60 -18.22 8.10
N VAL A 157 -14.09 -17.71 6.96
CA VAL A 157 -13.42 -16.64 6.21
C VAL A 157 -13.31 -15.37 7.08
N LEU A 158 -14.39 -14.99 7.77
CA LEU A 158 -14.40 -13.80 8.61
C LEU A 158 -13.43 -13.91 9.79
N ASP A 159 -13.41 -15.03 10.50
CA ASP A 159 -12.45 -15.28 11.60
C ASP A 159 -11.00 -15.09 11.11
N LYS A 160 -10.65 -15.69 9.97
CA LYS A 160 -9.30 -15.58 9.41
C LYS A 160 -8.98 -14.20 8.85
N VAL A 161 -9.95 -13.52 8.24
CA VAL A 161 -9.77 -12.14 7.76
C VAL A 161 -9.51 -11.19 8.93
N PHE A 162 -10.21 -11.32 10.05
CA PHE A 162 -9.96 -10.48 11.23
C PHE A 162 -8.70 -10.87 12.01
N GLN A 163 -8.10 -12.04 11.77
CA GLN A 163 -6.73 -12.35 12.20
C GLN A 163 -5.66 -11.71 11.29
N LEU A 164 -6.00 -11.43 10.03
CA LEU A 164 -5.13 -10.75 9.07
C LEU A 164 -5.05 -9.24 9.32
N VAL A 165 -6.14 -8.61 9.71
CA VAL A 165 -6.12 -7.19 10.08
C VAL A 165 -5.86 -7.03 11.58
N GLY A 166 -5.10 -6.00 11.90
CA GLY A 166 -4.91 -5.54 13.26
C GLY A 166 -4.40 -4.13 13.22
N PHE A 167 -4.02 -3.57 14.35
CA PHE A 167 -3.32 -2.30 14.36
C PHE A 167 -2.37 -2.25 15.56
N SER A 168 -1.09 -2.01 15.28
CA SER A 168 -0.17 -1.61 16.35
C SER A 168 -0.41 -0.14 16.65
N THR A 169 -0.97 0.14 17.84
CA THR A 169 -1.30 1.48 18.32
C THR A 169 -0.08 2.31 18.71
N MET A 170 1.09 1.67 18.79
CA MET A 170 2.32 2.27 19.28
C MET A 170 3.30 2.63 18.16
N ASP A 171 3.10 2.09 16.95
CA ASP A 171 4.07 2.21 15.86
C ASP A 171 3.80 3.40 14.93
N SER A 172 4.89 4.10 14.57
CA SER A 172 4.92 5.08 13.49
C SER A 172 6.04 4.73 12.51
N PRO A 173 5.73 4.45 11.23
CA PRO A 173 4.41 4.44 10.58
C PRO A 173 3.49 3.29 11.05
N PRO A 174 2.17 3.37 10.80
CA PRO A 174 1.21 2.35 11.23
C PRO A 174 1.52 0.97 10.65
N ALA A 175 1.28 -0.06 11.45
CA ALA A 175 1.29 -1.46 11.06
C ALA A 175 -0.11 -2.04 11.18
N ARG A 176 -0.64 -2.60 10.08
CA ARG A 176 -2.09 -2.92 9.95
C ARG A 176 -2.42 -4.35 9.59
N PHE A 177 -1.44 -5.08 9.08
CA PHE A 177 -1.67 -6.40 8.51
C PHE A 177 -0.68 -7.37 9.11
N GLN A 178 -1.19 -8.53 9.53
CA GLN A 178 -0.41 -9.63 10.05
C GLN A 178 -0.09 -10.58 8.88
N PRO A 179 1.12 -10.50 8.30
CA PRO A 179 1.47 -11.29 7.11
C PRO A 179 1.31 -12.79 7.36
N ALA A 180 1.57 -13.26 8.59
CA ALA A 180 1.48 -14.67 8.98
C ALA A 180 0.07 -15.26 8.87
N ALA A 181 -0.98 -14.44 8.84
CA ALA A 181 -2.37 -14.89 8.67
C ALA A 181 -2.78 -15.12 7.21
N LEU A 182 -2.02 -14.59 6.23
CA LEU A 182 -2.35 -14.71 4.80
C LEU A 182 -2.53 -16.16 4.31
N PRO A 183 -1.67 -17.13 4.67
CA PRO A 183 -1.82 -18.53 4.24
C PRO A 183 -3.17 -19.14 4.62
N GLU A 184 -3.64 -18.86 5.83
CA GLU A 184 -4.92 -19.40 6.33
C GLU A 184 -6.10 -18.77 5.59
N VAL A 185 -6.10 -17.44 5.42
CA VAL A 185 -7.14 -16.76 4.62
C VAL A 185 -7.15 -17.31 3.18
N LEU A 186 -5.98 -17.42 2.55
CA LEU A 186 -5.84 -17.93 1.18
C LEU A 186 -6.15 -19.42 1.04
N SER A 187 -6.31 -20.17 2.15
CA SER A 187 -6.84 -21.54 2.08
C SER A 187 -8.36 -21.57 1.83
N LEU A 188 -9.04 -20.45 2.08
CA LEU A 188 -10.50 -20.32 2.01
C LEU A 188 -10.97 -19.45 0.83
N VAL A 189 -10.12 -18.57 0.29
CA VAL A 189 -10.48 -17.60 -0.75
C VAL A 189 -9.51 -17.63 -1.93
N ASP A 190 -9.95 -17.14 -3.09
CA ASP A 190 -9.11 -17.12 -4.31
C ASP A 190 -7.98 -16.08 -4.22
N ALA A 191 -8.29 -14.93 -3.64
CA ALA A 191 -7.33 -13.84 -3.46
C ALA A 191 -7.74 -12.91 -2.31
N VAL A 192 -6.74 -12.27 -1.72
CA VAL A 192 -6.90 -11.17 -0.76
C VAL A 192 -6.38 -9.90 -1.39
N ILE A 193 -7.17 -8.84 -1.39
CA ILE A 193 -6.84 -7.51 -1.90
C ILE A 193 -6.69 -6.58 -0.71
N LEU A 194 -5.48 -6.08 -0.44
CA LEU A 194 -5.20 -5.13 0.63
C LEU A 194 -4.95 -3.74 0.07
N LEU A 195 -5.51 -2.72 0.73
CA LEU A 195 -5.30 -1.32 0.42
C LEU A 195 -4.18 -0.76 1.28
N HIS A 196 -3.03 -0.53 0.65
CA HIS A 196 -1.84 0.03 1.28
C HIS A 196 -1.66 1.51 0.96
N ARG A 197 -0.71 2.14 1.64
CA ARG A 197 -0.32 3.54 1.38
C ARG A 197 0.89 3.63 0.45
N ASP A 198 0.78 4.43 -0.62
CA ASP A 198 1.91 4.97 -1.38
C ASP A 198 2.23 6.40 -0.88
N LYS A 199 3.13 7.11 -1.57
CA LYS A 199 3.61 8.43 -1.17
C LYS A 199 2.49 9.49 -1.07
N HIS A 200 1.51 9.47 -1.98
CA HIS A 200 0.47 10.49 -2.12
C HIS A 200 -0.96 9.93 -2.32
N GLY A 201 -1.17 8.64 -2.13
CA GLY A 201 -2.46 7.97 -2.36
C GLY A 201 -2.37 6.46 -2.11
N PRO A 202 -3.44 5.70 -2.36
CA PRO A 202 -3.47 4.28 -2.08
C PRO A 202 -2.67 3.48 -3.11
N ALA A 203 -2.20 2.30 -2.72
CA ALA A 203 -1.73 1.24 -3.59
C ALA A 203 -2.52 -0.03 -3.29
N VAL A 204 -2.67 -0.89 -4.29
CA VAL A 204 -3.40 -2.15 -4.16
C VAL A 204 -2.38 -3.28 -4.15
N ALA A 205 -2.39 -4.12 -3.12
CA ALA A 205 -1.66 -5.39 -3.15
C ALA A 205 -2.67 -6.54 -3.20
N ILE A 206 -2.41 -7.50 -4.07
CA ILE A 206 -3.21 -8.69 -4.27
C ILE A 206 -2.34 -9.88 -3.91
N TYR A 207 -2.83 -10.72 -3.01
CA TYR A 207 -2.19 -11.94 -2.55
C TYR A 207 -3.02 -13.11 -3.03
N ALA A 208 -2.38 -14.10 -3.64
CA ALA A 208 -3.04 -15.31 -4.14
C ALA A 208 -2.07 -16.48 -4.11
N ARG A 209 -2.58 -17.71 -4.12
CA ARG A 209 -1.74 -18.93 -4.23
C ARG A 209 -1.14 -19.11 -5.63
N LYS A 210 -1.71 -18.44 -6.63
CA LYS A 210 -1.28 -18.45 -8.04
C LYS A 210 -1.39 -17.05 -8.61
N GLY A 211 -0.55 -16.77 -9.61
CA GLY A 211 -0.63 -15.53 -10.37
C GLY A 211 -1.97 -15.38 -11.11
N ILE A 212 -2.25 -14.17 -11.58
CA ILE A 212 -3.47 -13.90 -12.35
C ILE A 212 -3.23 -14.21 -13.81
N ASP A 213 -4.01 -15.15 -14.37
CA ASP A 213 -3.90 -15.52 -15.79
C ASP A 213 -4.08 -14.32 -16.71
N GLY A 214 -3.04 -14.02 -17.49
CA GLY A 214 -3.00 -12.92 -18.43
C GLY A 214 -3.00 -11.54 -17.76
N LEU A 215 -2.35 -11.40 -16.60
CA LEU A 215 -2.24 -10.15 -15.84
C LEU A 215 -1.90 -8.95 -16.74
N ASP A 216 -0.80 -9.02 -17.50
CA ASP A 216 -0.35 -7.94 -18.40
C ASP A 216 -1.45 -7.51 -19.37
N ARG A 217 -2.03 -8.48 -20.10
CA ARG A 217 -3.09 -8.23 -21.08
C ARG A 217 -4.34 -7.60 -20.45
N ARG A 218 -4.70 -8.00 -19.23
CA ARG A 218 -5.84 -7.42 -18.50
C ARG A 218 -5.57 -5.97 -18.12
N LEU A 219 -4.36 -5.68 -17.63
CA LEU A 219 -3.94 -4.32 -17.28
C LEU A 219 -3.79 -3.42 -18.52
N GLU A 220 -3.25 -3.93 -19.63
CA GLU A 220 -3.18 -3.22 -20.91
C GLU A 220 -4.58 -2.81 -21.39
N LYS A 221 -5.53 -3.76 -21.36
CA LYS A 221 -6.93 -3.49 -21.74
C LYS A 221 -7.57 -2.45 -20.82
N LEU A 222 -7.28 -2.49 -19.53
CA LEU A 222 -7.75 -1.53 -18.55
C LEU A 222 -7.19 -0.13 -18.84
N CYS A 223 -5.88 0.00 -19.06
CA CYS A 223 -5.25 1.27 -19.42
C CYS A 223 -5.80 1.83 -20.73
N ALA A 224 -6.01 0.99 -21.75
CA ALA A 224 -6.61 1.40 -23.01
C ALA A 224 -8.06 1.90 -22.83
N ALA A 225 -8.87 1.21 -22.01
CA ALA A 225 -10.24 1.65 -21.69
C ALA A 225 -10.25 2.97 -20.91
N ALA A 226 -9.34 3.14 -19.94
CA ALA A 226 -9.19 4.39 -19.21
C ALA A 226 -8.78 5.55 -20.12
N SER A 227 -7.93 5.28 -21.12
CA SER A 227 -7.44 6.26 -22.09
C SER A 227 -8.49 6.73 -23.10
N ALA A 228 -9.50 5.91 -23.36
CA ALA A 228 -10.60 6.24 -24.26
C ALA A 228 -11.67 7.14 -23.62
N ARG A 229 -11.55 7.48 -22.33
CA ARG A 229 -12.53 8.31 -21.64
C ARG A 229 -12.40 9.79 -22.06
N PRO A 230 -13.53 10.52 -22.19
CA PRO A 230 -13.47 11.96 -22.34
C PRO A 230 -12.74 12.58 -21.16
N VAL A 231 -11.74 13.41 -21.43
CA VAL A 231 -11.11 14.25 -20.41
C VAL A 231 -11.99 15.49 -20.25
N ASP A 232 -12.37 15.80 -19.02
CA ASP A 232 -13.08 17.05 -18.74
C ASP A 232 -12.16 18.22 -19.11
N GLU A 233 -12.60 19.07 -20.05
CA GLU A 233 -11.82 20.22 -20.55
C GLU A 233 -11.47 21.22 -19.44
N ALA A 234 -12.15 21.14 -18.28
CA ALA A 234 -11.84 21.94 -17.09
C ALA A 234 -10.60 21.46 -16.31
N GLU A 235 -10.14 20.22 -16.51
CA GLU A 235 -8.88 19.74 -15.92
C GLU A 235 -7.67 20.23 -16.74
N ALA A 236 -6.56 20.55 -16.05
CA ALA A 236 -5.29 20.94 -16.68
C ALA A 236 -4.89 19.95 -17.80
N PRO A 237 -4.05 20.32 -18.79
CA PRO A 237 -3.70 19.44 -19.90
C PRO A 237 -3.01 18.15 -19.42
N VAL A 238 -3.81 17.11 -19.23
CA VAL A 238 -3.39 15.75 -18.92
C VAL A 238 -3.50 14.95 -20.21
N ASP A 239 -2.44 14.20 -20.51
CA ASP A 239 -2.48 13.24 -21.60
C ASP A 239 -3.59 12.21 -21.28
N PRO A 240 -4.57 12.00 -22.19
CA PRO A 240 -5.61 11.01 -21.95
C PRO A 240 -5.03 9.61 -21.77
N ASN A 241 -3.85 9.32 -22.34
CA ASN A 241 -3.26 8.00 -22.32
C ASN A 241 -2.72 7.62 -20.93
N VAL A 242 -3.11 6.42 -20.49
CA VAL A 242 -2.57 5.77 -19.29
C VAL A 242 -1.48 4.79 -19.70
N LEU A 243 -0.24 5.09 -19.34
CA LEU A 243 0.92 4.23 -19.61
C LEU A 243 0.98 3.07 -18.62
N LEU A 244 1.01 1.83 -19.10
CA LEU A 244 1.29 0.67 -18.25
C LEU A 244 2.81 0.54 -18.05
N VAL A 245 3.26 0.45 -16.78
CA VAL A 245 4.68 0.38 -16.42
C VAL A 245 4.94 -0.87 -15.57
N PRO A 246 5.67 -1.88 -16.08
CA PRO A 246 6.08 -3.02 -15.27
C PRO A 246 7.24 -2.64 -14.35
N PHE A 247 7.28 -3.25 -13.17
CA PHE A 247 8.33 -3.09 -12.17
C PHE A 247 8.83 -4.45 -11.67
N ALA A 248 10.14 -4.56 -11.46
CA ALA A 248 10.76 -5.73 -10.84
C ALA A 248 10.52 -5.84 -9.32
N ILE A 249 10.09 -4.75 -8.67
CA ILE A 249 9.77 -4.70 -7.24
C ILE A 249 8.47 -3.90 -7.05
N PRO A 250 7.79 -3.98 -5.89
CA PRO A 250 6.58 -3.21 -5.63
C PRO A 250 6.73 -1.72 -6.02
N PRO A 251 5.83 -1.15 -6.85
CA PRO A 251 5.91 0.24 -7.30
C PRO A 251 6.04 1.26 -6.16
N MET A 252 5.45 0.96 -5.00
CA MET A 252 5.54 1.74 -3.76
C MET A 252 6.96 1.85 -3.17
N LEU A 253 7.86 0.92 -3.51
CA LEU A 253 9.29 0.93 -3.13
C LEU A 253 10.21 1.39 -4.25
N ALA A 254 9.74 1.27 -5.49
CA ALA A 254 10.52 1.56 -6.67
C ALA A 254 10.71 3.07 -6.91
N ARG A 255 11.72 3.36 -7.71
CA ARG A 255 11.89 4.68 -8.32
C ARG A 255 11.28 4.66 -9.71
N TRP A 256 10.32 5.55 -9.95
CA TRP A 256 9.63 5.66 -11.24
C TRP A 256 10.57 6.02 -12.38
N ASP A 257 11.57 6.88 -12.15
CA ASP A 257 12.55 7.27 -13.16
C ASP A 257 13.31 6.09 -13.76
N ARG A 258 13.68 5.11 -12.92
CA ARG A 258 14.37 3.89 -13.37
C ARG A 258 13.45 2.99 -14.19
N ALA A 259 12.23 2.76 -13.72
CA ALA A 259 11.27 1.92 -14.44
C ALA A 259 10.88 2.53 -15.78
N LEU A 260 10.75 3.86 -15.86
CA LEU A 260 10.48 4.57 -17.12
C LEU A 260 11.66 4.48 -18.09
N ALA A 261 12.91 4.55 -17.60
CA ALA A 261 14.09 4.35 -18.43
C ALA A 261 14.16 2.93 -18.99
N GLU A 262 13.96 1.91 -18.15
CA GLU A 262 13.92 0.49 -18.57
C GLU A 262 12.79 0.23 -19.58
N LEU A 263 11.61 0.81 -19.36
CA LEU A 263 10.48 0.70 -20.28
C LEU A 263 10.76 1.43 -21.61
N ARG A 264 11.42 2.59 -21.58
CA ARG A 264 11.81 3.33 -22.80
C ARG A 264 12.77 2.49 -23.65
N GLU A 265 13.74 1.83 -23.02
CA GLU A 265 14.72 0.96 -23.71
C GLU A 265 14.05 -0.25 -24.36
N SER A 266 12.97 -0.75 -23.76
CA SER A 266 12.23 -1.93 -24.22
C SER A 266 10.88 -1.60 -24.88
N TRP A 267 10.66 -0.34 -25.29
CA TRP A 267 9.35 0.16 -25.69
C TRP A 267 8.73 -0.67 -26.84
N PRO A 268 7.61 -1.38 -26.60
CA PRO A 268 7.00 -2.24 -27.62
C PRO A 268 6.00 -1.49 -28.52
N GLY A 269 5.66 -0.25 -28.18
CA GLY A 269 4.61 0.52 -28.85
C GLY A 269 5.06 1.09 -30.20
N PRO A 270 4.11 1.47 -31.07
CA PRO A 270 4.43 2.14 -32.32
C PRO A 270 4.97 3.55 -32.04
N GLY A 271 6.07 3.92 -32.71
CA GLY A 271 6.64 5.26 -32.66
C GLY A 271 7.50 5.53 -31.42
N ASP A 272 7.69 6.82 -31.13
CA ASP A 272 8.51 7.26 -30.01
C ASP A 272 7.83 6.96 -28.66
N PHE A 273 8.63 6.73 -27.62
CA PHE A 273 8.14 6.55 -26.27
C PHE A 273 7.33 7.79 -25.81
N PRO A 274 6.10 7.63 -25.29
CA PRO A 274 5.16 8.73 -25.09
C PRO A 274 5.54 9.67 -23.94
N VAL A 275 6.52 9.31 -23.12
CA VAL A 275 7.00 10.17 -22.02
C VAL A 275 8.11 11.08 -22.55
N PRO A 276 7.99 12.42 -22.40
CA PRO A 276 9.07 13.33 -22.74
C PRO A 276 10.36 13.03 -21.96
N VAL A 277 11.50 13.25 -22.60
CA VAL A 277 12.78 13.23 -21.89
C VAL A 277 12.87 14.46 -21.01
N GLY A 278 13.12 14.27 -19.72
CA GLY A 278 13.23 15.39 -18.79
C GLY A 278 14.37 16.31 -19.18
N GLN A 279 14.10 17.61 -19.20
CA GLN A 279 15.14 18.62 -19.36
C GLN A 279 15.94 18.69 -18.06
N ARG A 280 16.82 17.72 -17.84
CA ARG A 280 17.89 17.90 -16.87
C ARG A 280 18.74 19.04 -17.39
N GLU A 281 18.53 20.25 -16.88
CA GLU A 281 19.65 21.18 -16.79
C GLU A 281 20.79 20.36 -16.17
N PRO A 282 22.00 20.36 -16.77
CA PRO A 282 23.13 19.71 -16.14
C PRO A 282 23.39 20.47 -14.85
N GLU A 283 22.74 20.03 -13.77
CA GLU A 283 23.09 20.40 -12.42
C GLU A 283 24.55 20.02 -12.33
N ARG A 284 25.41 21.04 -12.46
CA ARG A 284 26.81 20.96 -12.13
C ARG A 284 26.82 20.21 -10.83
N ARG A 285 27.30 18.96 -10.85
CA ARG A 285 27.54 18.14 -9.67
C ARG A 285 28.48 18.96 -8.80
N GLY A 286 27.89 19.83 -8.00
CA GLY A 286 28.51 20.47 -6.87
C GLY A 286 28.81 19.31 -5.98
N ARG A 287 30.02 18.76 -6.14
CA ARG A 287 30.70 18.04 -5.10
C ARG A 287 30.59 18.95 -3.88
N ARG A 288 29.55 18.75 -3.07
CA ARG A 288 29.61 19.00 -1.64
C ARG A 288 30.60 17.98 -1.13
N ARG A 289 31.86 18.27 -1.41
CA ARG A 289 33.03 17.79 -0.71
C ARG A 289 32.77 18.28 0.70
N TRP A 290 32.12 17.46 1.50
CA TRP A 290 32.23 17.51 2.94
C TRP A 290 33.73 17.47 3.21
N ARG A 291 34.34 18.65 3.31
CA ARG A 291 35.65 18.81 3.90
C ARG A 291 35.45 18.33 5.32
N ARG A 292 35.96 17.13 5.60
CA ARG A 292 36.51 16.80 6.92
C ARG A 292 37.50 17.93 7.24
N SER A 293 37.03 18.89 8.02
CA SER A 293 37.87 19.74 8.84
C SER A 293 37.74 19.18 10.25
N GLY A 294 38.46 18.08 10.52
CA GLY A 294 39.13 17.94 11.81
C GLY A 294 40.59 18.29 11.54
N PRO A 295 41.28 18.99 12.44
CA PRO A 295 41.66 18.33 13.69
C PRO A 295 41.59 19.22 14.95
N GLU A 296 41.78 18.57 16.09
CA GLU A 296 42.28 19.12 17.37
C GLU A 296 41.33 20.00 18.20
N ASP A 297 40.67 19.36 19.17
CA ASP A 297 40.72 19.82 20.56
C ASP A 297 40.52 18.62 21.49
N ASP A 298 41.65 18.06 21.93
CA ASP A 298 41.77 17.22 23.12
C ASP A 298 41.46 18.10 24.35
N ALA A 299 40.19 18.16 24.75
CA ALA A 299 39.84 18.60 26.09
C ALA A 299 39.63 17.35 26.97
N PRO A 300 40.39 17.19 28.07
CA PRO A 300 40.19 16.07 28.98
C PRO A 300 38.80 16.14 29.63
N ILE A 301 38.09 15.02 29.57
CA ILE A 301 36.82 14.80 30.28
C ILE A 301 37.10 14.89 31.79
N PRO A 302 36.43 15.78 32.54
CA PRO A 302 36.55 15.77 34.00
C PRO A 302 35.94 14.46 34.55
N PRO A 303 36.55 13.84 35.58
CA PRO A 303 36.02 12.62 36.17
C PRO A 303 34.63 12.88 36.74
N ALA A 304 33.74 11.90 36.56
CA ALA A 304 32.40 11.90 37.12
C ALA A 304 32.46 12.10 38.63
N ALA A 305 31.70 13.08 39.12
CA ALA A 305 31.49 13.24 40.55
C ALA A 305 30.78 12.00 41.07
N GLU A 306 31.39 11.36 42.07
CA GLU A 306 30.79 10.29 42.85
C GLU A 306 29.53 10.85 43.52
N GLU A 307 28.36 10.33 43.13
CA GLU A 307 27.13 10.58 43.85
C GLU A 307 27.24 9.92 45.23
N GLU A 308 27.35 10.74 46.27
CA GLU A 308 27.32 10.30 47.65
C GLU A 308 25.97 9.60 47.96
N PRO A 309 25.99 8.44 48.65
CA PRO A 309 24.77 7.78 49.06
C PRO A 309 24.04 8.62 50.10
N VAL A 310 22.78 8.96 49.79
CA VAL A 310 21.83 9.59 50.71
C VAL A 310 21.65 8.66 51.92
N VAL A 311 22.20 9.09 53.06
CA VAL A 311 21.97 8.48 54.36
C VAL A 311 20.52 8.79 54.77
N ALA A 312 19.72 7.74 54.94
CA ALA A 312 18.40 7.82 55.55
C ALA A 312 18.57 7.99 57.07
N GLU A 313 18.33 9.19 57.58
CA GLU A 313 18.13 9.43 59.00
C GLU A 313 16.62 9.41 59.33
N GLY A 314 16.30 8.77 60.46
CA GLY A 314 15.20 9.23 61.30
C GLY A 314 13.95 8.36 61.36
N SER A 315 14.09 7.15 61.89
CA SER A 315 13.05 6.54 62.71
C SER A 315 13.44 6.71 64.18
N GLU A 316 12.74 7.57 64.90
CA GLU A 316 12.62 7.53 66.36
C GLU A 316 11.13 7.70 66.73
N GLU A 317 10.83 7.10 67.88
CA GLU A 317 9.55 6.64 68.44
C GLU A 317 8.45 7.69 68.68
#